data_AF-A0A7Y9JPS0-F1
#
_entry.id   AF-A0A7Y9JPS0-F1
#
_cell.length_a   1.000
_cell.length_b   1.000
_cell.length_c   1.000
_cell.angle_alpha   90.00
_cell.angle_beta   90.00
_cell.angle_gamma   90.00
#
_symmetry.space_group_name_H-M   'P 1'
#
loop_
_entity.id
_entity.type
_entity.pdbx_description
1 polymer ?
#
loop_
_entity_poly.entity_id
_entity_poly.type
_entity_poly.pdbx_seq_one_letter_code
_entity_poly.pdbx_strand_id
1 'polypeptide(L)'
;MGHRTAGALMVARLAAPGAALAAVLLLGGCGGDGAGAPVAQDPPPTEPAPDEPAPDEVGEASGRPCPRALTEAEGPAVDRAATELPVLPEVGRAWVCRYDPAEAEGGADDAAYGWRRAGRAEPVPEGDLPSLVEALDGLALLDVDTSERICTADLGPRWLVVLADEGDLTGVVVDDFGCHDTRLTDDPHSRAAGEDGVLQGGTGVLEALGVGRGA
;
A
#
# COMPACT_ATOMS: atom_id res chain seq x y z
N MET A 1 38.81 38.85 1.89
CA MET A 1 40.13 38.29 2.28
C MET A 1 39.88 37.39 3.49
N GLY A 2 39.96 36.08 3.30
CA GLY A 2 39.68 35.08 4.33
C GLY A 2 39.80 33.69 3.69
N HIS A 3 40.50 32.80 4.38
CA HIS A 3 41.35 31.77 3.81
C HIS A 3 40.66 30.52 3.20
N ARG A 4 41.39 29.92 2.27
CA ARG A 4 41.27 28.55 1.74
C ARG A 4 41.34 27.51 2.87
N THR A 5 40.57 26.43 2.75
CA THR A 5 41.05 25.09 3.12
C THR A 5 40.39 24.03 2.23
N ALA A 6 41.24 23.35 1.48
CA ALA A 6 40.94 22.13 0.74
C ALA A 6 41.11 20.91 1.66
N GLY A 7 40.30 19.89 1.45
CA GLY A 7 40.52 18.55 1.99
C GLY A 7 39.32 17.67 1.61
N ALA A 8 39.44 16.40 1.30
CA ALA A 8 40.56 15.54 0.92
C ALA A 8 39.86 14.35 0.23
N LEU A 9 40.45 13.83 -0.86
CA LEU A 9 39.99 12.57 -1.46
C LEU A 9 40.17 11.44 -0.45
N MET A 10 39.14 10.60 -0.29
CA MET A 10 39.33 9.22 0.14
C MET A 10 38.58 8.29 -0.81
N VAL A 11 39.36 7.68 -1.70
CA VAL A 11 39.00 6.52 -2.50
C VAL A 11 39.13 5.30 -1.59
N ALA A 12 38.06 4.53 -1.42
CA ALA A 12 38.15 3.17 -0.87
C ALA A 12 37.47 2.20 -1.84
N ARG A 13 38.30 1.50 -2.61
CA ARG A 13 37.92 0.29 -3.36
C ARG A 13 37.98 -0.89 -2.40
N LEU A 14 36.89 -1.63 -2.24
CA LEU A 14 36.92 -3.00 -1.73
C LEU A 14 36.10 -3.89 -2.67
N ALA A 15 36.83 -4.69 -3.44
CA ALA A 15 36.32 -5.79 -4.21
C ALA A 15 36.29 -7.04 -3.32
N ALA A 16 35.23 -7.85 -3.43
CA ALA A 16 35.19 -9.21 -2.91
C ALA A 16 34.49 -10.13 -3.93
N PRO A 17 35.20 -11.14 -4.47
CA PRO A 17 34.60 -12.22 -5.26
C PRO A 17 34.50 -13.52 -4.44
N GLY A 18 33.50 -14.36 -4.74
CA GLY A 18 33.38 -15.75 -4.29
C GLY A 18 31.98 -16.03 -3.70
N ALA A 19 31.33 -17.16 -3.93
CA ALA A 19 31.77 -18.44 -4.47
C ALA A 19 30.59 -19.20 -5.08
N ALA A 20 30.93 -20.09 -6.01
CA ALA A 20 30.03 -21.05 -6.66
C ALA A 20 29.44 -22.06 -5.66
N LEU A 21 28.18 -22.44 -5.86
CA LEU A 21 27.56 -23.59 -5.19
C LEU A 21 27.01 -24.57 -6.23
N ALA A 22 27.35 -25.82 -5.98
CA ALA A 22 27.35 -26.94 -6.91
C ALA A 22 25.95 -27.54 -7.13
N ALA A 23 25.79 -28.07 -8.34
CA ALA A 23 24.70 -28.95 -8.73
C ALA A 23 24.79 -30.31 -8.01
N VAL A 24 23.65 -30.82 -7.56
CA VAL A 24 23.46 -32.24 -7.23
C VAL A 24 22.29 -32.77 -8.04
N LEU A 25 22.61 -33.67 -8.96
CA LEU A 25 21.69 -34.56 -9.67
C LEU A 25 21.34 -35.74 -8.76
N LEU A 26 20.05 -36.04 -8.60
CA LEU A 26 19.60 -37.38 -8.22
C LEU A 26 18.53 -37.86 -9.21
N LEU A 27 18.97 -38.79 -10.06
CA LEU A 27 18.15 -39.69 -10.86
C LEU A 27 17.70 -40.85 -9.97
N GLY A 28 16.44 -41.26 -10.08
CA GLY A 28 16.01 -42.57 -9.61
C GLY A 28 14.50 -42.78 -9.59
N GLY A 29 14.02 -43.75 -10.36
CA GLY A 29 12.76 -44.45 -10.05
C GLY A 29 11.81 -44.72 -11.22
N CYS A 30 12.12 -45.74 -12.03
CA CYS A 30 11.13 -46.42 -12.90
C CYS A 30 10.35 -47.47 -12.09
N GLY A 31 9.07 -47.66 -12.44
CA GLY A 31 8.42 -48.98 -12.43
C GLY A 31 7.23 -49.13 -11.49
N GLY A 32 6.04 -49.31 -12.06
CA GLY A 32 4.85 -49.71 -11.32
C GLY A 32 3.56 -49.73 -12.14
N ASP A 33 3.48 -50.59 -13.16
CA ASP A 33 2.19 -51.01 -13.72
C ASP A 33 1.45 -51.88 -12.69
N GLY A 34 0.29 -51.42 -12.22
CA GLY A 34 -0.46 -52.09 -11.17
C GLY A 34 -1.96 -51.81 -11.22
N ALA A 35 -2.67 -52.75 -11.85
CA ALA A 35 -4.02 -53.22 -11.53
C ALA A 35 -5.17 -52.21 -11.42
N GLY A 36 -6.17 -52.40 -12.29
CA GLY A 36 -7.44 -51.71 -12.25
C GLY A 36 -8.17 -51.82 -10.92
N ALA A 37 -8.72 -50.69 -10.51
CA ALA A 37 -9.74 -50.55 -9.47
C ALA A 37 -10.90 -49.70 -10.06
N PRO A 38 -12.14 -49.94 -9.63
CA PRO A 38 -13.34 -49.38 -10.24
C PRO A 38 -13.35 -47.85 -10.16
N VAL A 39 -13.85 -47.22 -11.23
CA VAL A 39 -14.10 -45.77 -11.30
C VAL A 39 -15.06 -45.39 -10.18
N ALA A 40 -14.51 -44.89 -9.07
CA ALA A 40 -15.25 -44.12 -8.09
C ALA A 40 -15.55 -42.78 -8.75
N GLN A 41 -16.84 -42.43 -8.78
CA GLN A 41 -17.33 -41.17 -9.30
C GLN A 41 -16.61 -40.03 -8.59
N ASP A 42 -16.06 -39.08 -9.36
CA ASP A 42 -15.59 -37.81 -8.81
C ASP A 42 -16.72 -37.23 -7.93
N PRO A 43 -16.45 -36.88 -6.65
CA PRO A 43 -17.38 -36.06 -5.92
C PRO A 43 -17.59 -34.77 -6.72
N PRO A 44 -18.82 -34.22 -6.73
CA PRO A 44 -19.04 -32.91 -7.34
C PRO A 44 -18.02 -31.92 -6.80
N PRO A 45 -17.57 -30.93 -7.60
CA PRO A 45 -16.64 -29.92 -7.11
C PRO A 45 -17.22 -29.33 -5.83
N THR A 46 -16.50 -29.55 -4.72
CA THR A 46 -16.76 -28.87 -3.47
C THR A 46 -16.64 -27.39 -3.79
N GLU A 47 -17.77 -26.68 -3.74
CA GLU A 47 -17.77 -25.22 -3.74
C GLU A 47 -16.73 -24.78 -2.69
N PRO A 48 -15.85 -23.81 -3.00
CA PRO A 48 -14.93 -23.29 -2.00
C PRO A 48 -15.76 -22.94 -0.78
N ALA A 49 -15.35 -23.46 0.38
CA ALA A 49 -15.99 -23.10 1.62
C ALA A 49 -16.01 -21.58 1.71
N PRO A 50 -17.14 -20.95 2.13
CA PRO A 50 -17.15 -19.53 2.39
C PRO A 50 -15.97 -19.22 3.30
N ASP A 51 -15.15 -18.24 2.90
CA ASP A 51 -14.01 -17.77 3.67
C ASP A 51 -14.46 -17.63 5.14
N GLU A 52 -13.74 -18.28 6.05
CA GLU A 52 -14.00 -18.11 7.47
C GLU A 52 -13.97 -16.60 7.76
N PRO A 53 -14.95 -16.05 8.50
CA PRO A 53 -14.99 -14.62 8.75
C PRO A 53 -13.66 -14.21 9.37
N ALA A 54 -12.97 -13.27 8.71
CA ALA A 54 -11.74 -12.72 9.22
C ALA A 54 -12.00 -12.19 10.65
N PRO A 55 -11.04 -12.34 11.57
CA PRO A 55 -11.17 -11.71 12.88
C PRO A 55 -11.41 -10.21 12.69
N ASP A 56 -12.27 -9.61 13.51
CA ASP A 56 -12.57 -8.17 13.50
C ASP A 56 -11.27 -7.35 13.60
N GLU A 57 -10.76 -6.87 12.46
CA GLU A 57 -9.51 -6.13 12.34
C GLU A 57 -9.56 -4.82 13.13
N VAL A 58 -10.76 -4.25 13.32
CA VAL A 58 -10.94 -3.09 14.22
C VAL A 58 -10.64 -3.48 15.66
N GLY A 59 -11.05 -4.68 16.07
CA GLY A 59 -10.71 -5.30 17.33
C GLY A 59 -9.21 -5.54 17.47
N GLU A 60 -8.56 -6.07 16.44
CA GLU A 60 -7.11 -6.35 16.41
C GLU A 60 -6.27 -5.05 16.43
N ALA A 61 -6.72 -4.00 15.74
CA ALA A 61 -6.15 -2.66 15.79
C ALA A 61 -6.37 -1.97 17.16
N SER A 62 -6.94 -2.67 18.15
CA SER A 62 -7.27 -2.16 19.48
C SER A 62 -8.21 -0.95 19.43
N GLY A 63 -9.15 -0.95 18.48
CA GLY A 63 -10.11 0.14 18.25
C GLY A 63 -9.48 1.41 17.66
N ARG A 64 -8.29 1.32 17.06
CA ARG A 64 -7.62 2.46 16.41
C ARG A 64 -7.68 2.29 14.89
N PRO A 65 -8.57 2.97 14.18
CA PRO A 65 -8.76 2.74 12.75
C PRO A 65 -7.49 3.06 11.95
N CYS A 66 -6.75 4.11 12.35
CA CYS A 66 -5.52 4.50 11.67
C CYS A 66 -4.25 4.05 12.41
N PRO A 67 -3.19 3.65 11.71
CA PRO A 67 -1.87 3.42 12.30
C PRO A 67 -1.25 4.73 12.81
N ARG A 68 -0.07 4.63 13.43
CA ARG A 68 0.71 5.79 13.90
C ARG A 68 1.62 6.36 12.82
N ALA A 69 2.07 5.52 11.90
CA ALA A 69 2.87 5.85 10.74
C ALA A 69 2.35 5.02 9.58
N LEU A 70 2.51 5.52 8.35
CA LEU A 70 2.17 4.73 7.17
C LEU A 70 3.30 3.76 6.87
N THR A 71 2.94 2.51 6.60
CA THR A 71 3.86 1.54 5.99
C THR A 71 4.07 1.95 4.54
N GLU A 72 5.32 2.08 4.13
CA GLU A 72 5.68 2.48 2.76
C GLU A 72 6.10 1.26 1.95
N ALA A 73 5.68 1.22 0.69
CA ALA A 73 6.13 0.17 -0.22
C ALA A 73 7.61 0.42 -0.52
N GLU A 74 8.43 -0.63 -0.48
CA GLU A 74 9.85 -0.53 -0.83
C GLU A 74 10.07 -0.83 -2.31
N GLY A 75 11.03 -0.13 -2.93
CA GLY A 75 11.49 -0.42 -4.28
C GLY A 75 10.61 0.14 -5.42
N PRO A 76 10.71 -0.39 -6.66
CA PRO A 76 10.13 0.21 -7.87
C PRO A 76 8.59 0.14 -7.94
N ALA A 77 7.92 -0.31 -6.88
CA ALA A 77 6.47 -0.44 -6.82
C ALA A 77 5.75 0.87 -6.51
N VAL A 78 6.42 1.83 -5.86
CA VAL A 78 5.82 3.06 -5.29
C VAL A 78 5.18 4.00 -6.31
N ASP A 79 5.64 3.94 -7.57
CA ASP A 79 5.22 4.82 -8.66
C ASP A 79 4.58 4.05 -9.83
N ARG A 80 4.35 2.74 -9.67
CA ARG A 80 3.75 1.94 -10.75
C ARG A 80 2.27 2.28 -10.86
N ALA A 81 1.80 2.59 -12.06
CA ALA A 81 0.37 2.67 -12.33
C ALA A 81 -0.32 1.34 -11.97
N ALA A 82 -1.48 1.44 -11.33
CA ALA A 82 -2.36 0.28 -11.19
C ALA A 82 -2.79 -0.21 -12.58
N THR A 83 -2.94 -1.51 -12.74
CA THR A 83 -3.39 -2.13 -13.99
C THR A 83 -4.89 -2.41 -14.02
N GLU A 84 -5.53 -2.40 -12.85
CA GLU A 84 -6.95 -2.66 -12.66
C GLU A 84 -7.51 -1.78 -11.55
N LEU A 85 -8.81 -1.51 -11.63
CA LEU A 85 -9.50 -0.76 -10.58
C LEU A 85 -9.82 -1.72 -9.44
N PRO A 86 -9.53 -1.34 -8.19
CA PRO A 86 -9.86 -2.15 -7.04
C PRO A 86 -11.38 -2.20 -6.87
N VAL A 87 -11.87 -3.34 -6.40
CA VAL A 87 -13.25 -3.45 -5.91
C VAL A 87 -13.22 -3.01 -4.45
N LEU A 88 -13.88 -1.90 -4.16
CA LEU A 88 -13.98 -1.38 -2.79
C LEU A 88 -15.15 -2.04 -2.04
N PRO A 89 -15.02 -2.25 -0.73
CA PRO A 89 -16.11 -2.78 0.09
C PRO A 89 -17.24 -1.77 0.23
N GLU A 90 -18.40 -2.23 0.71
CA GLU A 90 -19.48 -1.31 1.06
C GLU A 90 -19.04 -0.42 2.24
N VAL A 91 -19.21 0.90 2.11
CA VAL A 91 -18.73 1.83 3.14
C VAL A 91 -19.80 2.02 4.21
N GLY A 92 -19.79 1.16 5.23
CA GLY A 92 -20.65 1.30 6.41
C GLY A 92 -20.15 2.34 7.42
N ARG A 93 -18.82 2.46 7.56
CA ARG A 93 -18.15 3.44 8.42
C ARG A 93 -16.82 3.86 7.80
N ALA A 94 -16.40 5.09 8.07
CA ALA A 94 -15.09 5.56 7.65
C ALA A 94 -14.44 6.50 8.68
N TRP A 95 -13.12 6.57 8.64
CA TRP A 95 -12.32 7.55 9.37
C TRP A 95 -11.30 8.21 8.46
N VAL A 96 -11.00 9.48 8.72
CA VAL A 96 -9.97 10.23 8.03
C VAL A 96 -8.83 10.58 9.00
N CYS A 97 -7.60 10.43 8.52
CA CYS A 97 -6.39 10.67 9.29
C CYS A 97 -5.36 11.43 8.46
N ARG A 98 -4.89 12.55 8.98
CA ARG A 98 -3.78 13.29 8.38
C ARG A 98 -2.44 12.69 8.80
N TYR A 99 -1.49 12.66 7.87
CA TYR A 99 -0.11 12.31 8.11
C TYR A 99 0.80 13.39 7.56
N ASP A 100 1.71 13.88 8.40
CA ASP A 100 2.71 14.85 7.98
C ASP A 100 4.05 14.14 7.71
N PRO A 101 4.85 14.66 6.76
CA PRO A 101 6.19 14.14 6.52
C PRO A 101 7.06 14.33 7.76
N ALA A 102 7.81 13.29 8.13
CA ALA A 102 8.70 13.26 9.27
C ALA A 102 9.94 12.43 8.96
N GLU A 103 11.04 12.71 9.66
CA GLU A 103 12.23 11.84 9.62
C GLU A 103 11.87 10.47 10.21
N ALA A 104 12.27 9.40 9.53
CA ALA A 104 12.08 8.03 9.99
C ALA A 104 12.95 7.77 11.22
N GLU A 105 12.36 7.14 12.25
CA GLU A 105 13.08 6.78 13.46
C GLU A 105 13.96 5.53 13.19
N GLY A 106 15.30 5.70 13.12
CA GLY A 106 16.25 4.57 13.21
C GLY A 106 17.11 4.21 11.98
N GLY A 107 17.22 5.07 10.96
CA GLY A 107 18.16 4.83 9.84
C GLY A 107 19.62 5.10 10.22
N ALA A 108 20.51 4.10 10.04
CA ALA A 108 21.93 4.22 10.37
C ALA A 108 22.76 4.95 9.30
N ASP A 109 22.24 5.11 8.08
CA ASP A 109 22.84 5.86 6.99
C ASP A 109 21.71 6.39 6.09
N ASP A 110 21.75 7.68 5.78
CA ASP A 110 20.75 8.50 5.07
C ASP A 110 19.39 8.72 5.80
N ALA A 111 18.95 9.98 5.85
CA ALA A 111 17.68 10.37 6.45
C ALA A 111 16.52 9.84 5.61
N ALA A 112 16.04 8.63 5.91
CA ALA A 112 14.78 8.14 5.38
C ALA A 112 13.66 9.05 5.87
N TYR A 113 12.80 9.51 4.96
CA TYR A 113 11.60 10.27 5.27
C TYR A 113 10.40 9.32 5.21
N GLY A 114 9.42 9.54 6.08
CA GLY A 114 8.15 8.82 6.06
C GLY A 114 7.00 9.70 6.55
N TRP A 115 5.83 9.11 6.75
CA TRP A 115 4.62 9.83 7.13
C TRP A 115 4.14 9.42 8.51
N ARG A 116 3.97 10.40 9.42
CA ARG A 116 3.48 10.17 10.78
C ARG A 116 2.13 10.82 11.01
N ARG A 117 1.25 10.13 11.72
CA ARG A 117 -0.11 10.60 11.96
C ARG A 117 -0.09 11.90 12.76
N ALA A 118 -0.70 12.93 12.19
CA ALA A 118 -0.94 14.21 12.83
C ALA A 118 -2.32 14.20 13.48
N GLY A 119 -2.35 14.22 14.82
CA GLY A 119 -3.61 14.26 15.58
C GLY A 119 -4.31 12.91 15.71
N ARG A 120 -5.65 12.96 15.80
CA ARG A 120 -6.53 11.81 16.02
C ARG A 120 -7.24 11.43 14.72
N ALA A 121 -7.73 10.19 14.67
CA ALA A 121 -8.67 9.79 13.64
C ALA A 121 -9.99 10.53 13.83
N GLU A 122 -10.55 11.03 12.74
CA GLU A 122 -11.84 11.72 12.72
C GLU A 122 -12.85 10.83 12.00
N PRO A 123 -13.98 10.46 12.63
CA PRO A 123 -15.01 9.69 11.96
C PRO A 123 -15.65 10.55 10.86
N VAL A 124 -15.84 9.95 9.68
CA VAL A 124 -16.61 10.59 8.61
C VAL A 124 -18.09 10.56 9.00
N PRO A 125 -18.79 11.71 9.00
CA PRO A 125 -20.22 11.74 9.30
C PRO A 125 -21.03 10.87 8.33
N GLU A 126 -22.08 10.20 8.83
CA GLU A 126 -22.94 9.35 8.00
C GLU A 126 -23.55 10.09 6.81
N GLY A 127 -23.82 11.40 6.96
CA GLY A 127 -24.34 12.25 5.89
C GLY A 127 -23.35 12.51 4.75
N ASP A 128 -22.05 12.36 5.00
CA ASP A 128 -20.98 12.62 4.04
C ASP A 128 -20.48 11.32 3.36
N LEU A 129 -20.87 10.15 3.88
CA LEU A 129 -20.51 8.85 3.30
C LEU A 129 -20.95 8.69 1.84
N PRO A 130 -22.15 9.12 1.40
CA PRO A 130 -22.53 8.99 -0.01
C PRO A 130 -21.61 9.77 -0.95
N SER A 131 -21.16 10.96 -0.55
CA SER A 131 -20.20 11.75 -1.34
C SER A 131 -18.81 11.13 -1.35
N LEU A 132 -18.38 10.53 -0.23
CA LEU A 132 -17.15 9.76 -0.19
C LEU A 132 -17.21 8.54 -1.14
N VAL A 133 -18.32 7.80 -1.14
CA VAL A 133 -18.51 6.65 -2.04
C VAL A 133 -18.49 7.09 -3.51
N GLU A 134 -19.20 8.17 -3.85
CA GLU A 134 -19.18 8.71 -5.23
C GLU A 134 -17.76 9.10 -5.67
N ALA A 135 -16.98 9.72 -4.77
CA ALA A 135 -15.59 10.07 -5.06
C ALA A 135 -14.68 8.84 -5.22
N LEU A 136 -14.91 7.79 -4.43
CA LEU A 136 -14.18 6.53 -4.52
C LEU A 136 -14.52 5.74 -5.81
N ASP A 137 -15.79 5.76 -6.23
CA ASP A 137 -16.22 5.21 -7.52
C ASP A 137 -15.63 5.98 -8.73
N GLY A 138 -15.26 7.25 -8.50
CA GLY A 138 -14.59 8.11 -9.48
C GLY A 138 -13.09 7.87 -9.63
N LEU A 139 -12.49 6.97 -8.85
CA LEU A 139 -11.08 6.61 -9.02
C LEU A 139 -10.84 5.99 -10.39
N ALA A 140 -9.69 6.31 -10.99
CA ALA A 140 -9.37 5.86 -12.34
C ALA A 140 -7.92 5.36 -12.44
N LEU A 141 -7.68 4.46 -13.40
CA LEU A 141 -6.33 4.09 -13.81
C LEU A 141 -5.60 5.32 -14.34
N LEU A 142 -4.28 5.33 -14.22
CA LEU A 142 -3.47 6.39 -14.81
C LEU A 142 -3.48 6.26 -16.35
N ASP A 143 -3.94 7.29 -17.04
CA ASP A 143 -4.10 7.31 -18.51
C ASP A 143 -2.77 7.43 -19.28
N VAL A 144 -1.65 7.57 -18.57
CA VAL A 144 -0.31 7.80 -19.15
C VAL A 144 0.74 6.95 -18.45
N ASP A 145 1.85 6.69 -19.15
CA ASP A 145 3.05 6.19 -18.50
C ASP A 145 3.44 7.20 -17.41
N THR A 146 3.46 6.76 -16.16
CA THR A 146 3.72 7.62 -14.98
C THR A 146 4.98 8.47 -15.12
N SER A 147 5.95 8.01 -15.91
CA SER A 147 7.18 8.71 -16.25
C SER A 147 6.99 10.02 -17.03
N GLU A 148 5.81 10.27 -17.60
CA GLU A 148 5.45 11.50 -18.31
C GLU A 148 4.68 12.52 -17.45
N ARG A 149 4.24 12.13 -16.23
CA ARG A 149 3.52 13.04 -15.33
C ARG A 149 4.51 13.95 -14.60
N ILE A 150 4.42 15.25 -14.90
CA ILE A 150 5.20 16.27 -14.19
C ILE A 150 4.42 16.71 -12.94
N CYS A 151 4.55 15.94 -11.85
CA CYS A 151 4.06 16.33 -10.53
C CYS A 151 5.11 17.18 -9.82
N THR A 152 4.72 18.20 -9.06
CA THR A 152 5.67 18.94 -8.23
C THR A 152 6.16 18.04 -7.09
N ALA A 153 7.47 17.99 -6.89
CA ALA A 153 8.11 17.07 -5.93
C ALA A 153 8.07 17.54 -4.46
N ASP A 154 7.30 18.59 -4.15
CA ASP A 154 7.23 19.12 -2.79
C ASP A 154 6.41 18.17 -1.93
N LEU A 155 7.10 17.38 -1.10
CA LEU A 155 6.47 16.47 -0.14
C LEU A 155 5.45 17.25 0.71
N GLY A 156 4.24 16.71 0.76
CA GLY A 156 3.14 17.26 1.54
C GLY A 156 2.53 16.22 2.47
N PRO A 157 1.43 16.59 3.14
CA PRO A 157 0.71 15.63 3.94
C PRO A 157 0.11 14.53 3.06
N ARG A 158 -0.10 13.37 3.68
CA ARG A 158 -0.94 12.29 3.17
C ARG A 158 -2.20 12.21 4.00
N TRP A 159 -3.30 11.83 3.37
CA TRP A 159 -4.54 11.52 4.06
C TRP A 159 -4.82 10.04 3.92
N LEU A 160 -5.04 9.34 5.03
CA LEU A 160 -5.53 7.97 5.03
C LEU A 160 -7.03 8.02 5.34
N VAL A 161 -7.83 7.49 4.44
CA VAL A 161 -9.22 7.14 4.68
C VAL A 161 -9.26 5.65 5.00
N VAL A 162 -9.79 5.30 6.17
CA VAL A 162 -9.98 3.92 6.59
C VAL A 162 -11.46 3.61 6.44
N LEU A 163 -11.79 2.69 5.53
CA LEU A 163 -13.13 2.16 5.32
C LEU A 163 -13.26 0.89 6.18
N ALA A 164 -14.35 0.76 6.93
CA ALA A 164 -14.63 -0.47 7.66
C ALA A 164 -15.93 -1.11 7.16
N ASP A 165 -15.82 -2.38 6.83
CA ASP A 165 -16.92 -3.24 6.41
C ASP A 165 -16.80 -4.60 7.07
N GLU A 166 -17.87 -5.10 7.68
CA GLU A 166 -17.96 -6.40 8.38
C GLU A 166 -16.82 -6.81 9.36
N GLY A 167 -15.90 -5.89 9.70
CA GLY A 167 -14.73 -6.18 10.54
C GLY A 167 -13.40 -5.90 9.84
N ASP A 168 -13.39 -5.87 8.51
CA ASP A 168 -12.22 -5.62 7.67
C ASP A 168 -11.97 -4.12 7.47
N LEU A 169 -10.70 -3.75 7.29
CA LEU A 169 -10.24 -2.38 7.12
C LEU A 169 -9.55 -2.17 5.78
N THR A 170 -10.20 -1.44 4.86
CA THR A 170 -9.53 -0.97 3.65
C THR A 170 -8.95 0.43 3.86
N GLY A 171 -7.67 0.61 3.56
CA GLY A 171 -6.99 1.89 3.57
C GLY A 171 -6.93 2.53 2.18
N VAL A 172 -7.34 3.80 2.08
CA VAL A 172 -7.16 4.64 0.89
C VAL A 172 -6.26 5.81 1.26
N VAL A 173 -5.02 5.78 0.78
CA VAL A 173 -4.02 6.83 1.00
C VAL A 173 -4.03 7.79 -0.17
N VAL A 174 -4.24 9.07 0.09
CA VAL A 174 -4.24 10.14 -0.89
C VAL A 174 -3.11 11.11 -0.60
N ASP A 175 -2.29 11.41 -1.62
CA ASP A 175 -1.29 12.47 -1.54
C ASP A 175 -1.98 13.84 -1.63
N ASP A 176 -1.71 14.74 -0.68
CA ASP A 176 -2.14 16.14 -0.74
C ASP A 176 -0.98 17.03 -1.25
N PHE A 177 -0.32 16.51 -2.28
CA PHE A 177 0.80 17.11 -3.00
C PHE A 177 0.96 16.41 -4.36
N GLY A 178 1.86 16.92 -5.18
CA GLY A 178 2.13 16.36 -6.49
C GLY A 178 0.86 16.33 -7.36
N CYS A 179 0.52 15.14 -7.86
CA CYS A 179 -0.65 14.94 -8.71
C CYS A 179 -1.89 14.39 -7.98
N HIS A 180 -1.90 14.44 -6.65
CA HIS A 180 -3.00 13.92 -5.83
C HIS A 180 -3.32 12.45 -6.11
N ASP A 181 -2.26 11.65 -6.09
CA ASP A 181 -2.33 10.23 -6.37
C ASP A 181 -2.96 9.46 -5.21
N THR A 182 -3.69 8.41 -5.56
CA THR A 182 -4.38 7.52 -4.63
C THR A 182 -3.72 6.14 -4.63
N ARG A 183 -3.51 5.58 -3.45
CA ARG A 183 -2.95 4.25 -3.21
C ARG A 183 -3.86 3.49 -2.26
N LEU A 184 -4.08 2.21 -2.50
CA LEU A 184 -4.93 1.38 -1.66
C LEU A 184 -4.13 0.32 -0.92
N THR A 185 -4.71 -0.16 0.18
CA THR A 185 -4.28 -1.33 0.93
C THR A 185 -5.48 -2.01 1.57
N ASP A 186 -5.45 -3.33 1.63
CA ASP A 186 -6.40 -4.18 2.34
C ASP A 186 -6.13 -4.27 3.85
N ASP A 187 -4.97 -3.79 4.34
CA ASP A 187 -4.69 -3.65 5.78
C ASP A 187 -3.81 -2.42 6.04
N PRO A 188 -4.39 -1.30 6.52
CA PRO A 188 -3.65 -0.07 6.74
C PRO A 188 -2.62 -0.13 7.87
N HIS A 189 -2.64 -1.15 8.74
CA HIS A 189 -1.68 -1.26 9.85
C HIS A 189 -0.46 -2.10 9.53
N SER A 190 -0.61 -3.13 8.70
CA SER A 190 0.48 -4.06 8.43
C SER A 190 1.03 -3.97 7.00
N ARG A 191 0.24 -3.47 6.05
CA ARG A 191 0.59 -3.49 4.64
C ARG A 191 0.80 -2.08 4.08
N ALA A 192 1.74 -1.97 3.16
CA ALA A 192 1.99 -0.72 2.47
C ALA A 192 0.86 -0.38 1.49
N ALA A 193 0.47 0.89 1.45
CA ALA A 193 -0.44 1.36 0.41
C ALA A 193 0.26 1.41 -0.95
N GLY A 194 -0.44 0.96 -1.99
CA GLY A 194 -0.01 1.06 -3.38
C GLY A 194 0.85 -0.11 -3.86
N GLU A 195 0.87 -1.24 -3.16
CA GLU A 195 1.50 -2.46 -3.69
C GLU A 195 0.87 -2.89 -5.03
N ASP A 196 -0.45 -2.70 -5.16
CA ASP A 196 -1.23 -2.93 -6.39
C ASP A 196 -1.18 -1.75 -7.38
N GLY A 197 -0.41 -0.71 -7.04
CA GLY A 197 -0.15 0.45 -7.87
C GLY A 197 -0.90 1.71 -7.46
N VAL A 198 -0.74 2.72 -8.31
CA VAL A 198 -1.23 4.09 -8.10
C VAL A 198 -2.40 4.39 -9.03
N LEU A 199 -3.40 5.08 -8.49
CA LEU A 199 -4.60 5.57 -9.17
C LEU A 199 -4.63 7.10 -9.18
N GLN A 200 -5.42 7.66 -10.10
CA GLN A 200 -5.82 9.08 -10.06
C GLN A 200 -7.22 9.24 -9.44
N GLY A 201 -7.57 10.48 -9.11
CA GLY A 201 -8.87 10.84 -8.52
C GLY A 201 -8.80 11.30 -7.07
N GLY A 202 -7.59 11.35 -6.47
CA GLY A 202 -7.41 11.73 -5.07
C GLY A 202 -7.98 13.10 -4.70
N THR A 203 -7.95 14.07 -5.61
CA THR A 203 -8.59 15.39 -5.40
C THR A 203 -10.08 15.26 -5.06
N GLY A 204 -10.83 14.41 -5.78
CA GLY A 204 -12.25 14.21 -5.51
C GLY A 204 -12.51 13.59 -4.13
N VAL A 205 -11.63 12.69 -3.69
CA VAL A 205 -11.70 12.09 -2.36
C VAL A 205 -11.45 13.14 -1.26
N LEU A 206 -10.44 14.01 -1.44
CA LEU A 206 -10.13 15.08 -0.49
C LEU A 206 -11.28 16.11 -0.40
N GLU A 207 -11.83 16.51 -1.55
CA GLU A 207 -12.97 17.43 -1.63
C GLU A 207 -14.23 16.87 -0.97
N ALA A 208 -14.57 15.59 -1.22
CA ALA A 208 -15.72 14.93 -0.62
C ALA A 208 -15.64 14.88 0.91
N LEU A 209 -14.43 14.83 1.46
CA LEU A 209 -14.16 14.82 2.90
C LEU A 209 -13.99 16.21 3.51
N GLY A 210 -13.93 17.26 2.71
CA GLY A 210 -13.66 18.62 3.20
C GLY A 210 -12.25 18.76 3.80
N VAL A 211 -11.26 18.01 3.30
CA VAL A 211 -9.88 18.00 3.78
C VAL A 211 -8.87 18.28 2.67
N GLY A 212 -7.61 18.48 3.05
CA GLY A 212 -6.51 18.74 2.10
C GLY A 212 -6.39 20.19 1.64
N ARG A 213 -5.44 20.47 0.75
CA ARG A 213 -5.21 21.81 0.18
C ARG A 213 -6.20 22.06 -0.96
N GLY A 214 -7.34 22.65 -0.65
CA GLY A 214 -8.33 23.02 -1.69
C GLY A 214 -9.78 22.83 -1.27
N ALA A 215 -10.01 22.09 -0.18
CA ALA A 215 -11.29 22.00 0.52
C ALA A 215 -11.59 23.25 1.35
#